data_AF-A0A2D7Y2Z3-F1
#
_entry.id   AF-A0A2D7Y2Z3-F1
#
_cell.length_a   1.000
_cell.length_b   1.000
_cell.length_c   1.000
_cell.angle_alpha   90.00
_cell.angle_beta   90.00
_cell.angle_gamma   90.00
#
_symmetry.space_group_name_H-M   'P 1'
#
loop_
_entity.id
_entity.type
_entity.pdbx_description
1 polymer ?
#
loop_
_entity_poly.entity_id
_entity_poly.type
_entity_poly.pdbx_seq_one_letter_code
_entity_poly.pdbx_strand_id
1 'polypeptide(L)'
;MDHPLFIAAVIGLLAAAAFLLRWIASRRRLMEDARIEYAERCETKPKTVKGVDAETFERLYVAAYEPRWALYIAGALVLAIAITPPAALGLVALWPILVLGLEAGPWYDEGYYPWMFYMFFGFCGIWALCGFLMARIHHARRPESFNPALARARGEPFDDVVIPRKRPKWAVKARPDTKPAAPDSE
;
A
#
# COMPACT_ATOMS: atom_id res chain seq x y z
N MET A 1 25.00 -8.88 27.08
CA MET A 1 23.70 -8.19 27.16
C MET A 1 22.94 -8.53 25.90
N ASP A 2 22.30 -9.68 25.87
CA ASP A 2 21.52 -10.13 24.70
C ASP A 2 20.06 -9.80 24.97
N HIS A 3 19.67 -8.55 24.69
CA HIS A 3 18.26 -8.15 24.76
C HIS A 3 17.59 -8.55 23.44
N PRO A 4 16.76 -9.61 23.40
CA PRO A 4 16.19 -10.12 22.15
C PRO A 4 15.36 -9.07 21.41
N LEU A 5 14.68 -8.17 22.14
CA LEU A 5 13.93 -7.06 21.58
C LEU A 5 14.84 -6.03 20.89
N PHE A 6 16.02 -5.77 21.45
CA PHE A 6 16.99 -4.88 20.83
C PHE A 6 17.53 -5.48 19.53
N ILE A 7 17.88 -6.77 19.54
CA ILE A 7 18.34 -7.49 18.35
C ILE A 7 17.25 -7.47 17.27
N ALA A 8 15.99 -7.78 17.63
CA ALA A 8 14.87 -7.73 16.71
C ALA A 8 14.65 -6.32 16.12
N ALA A 9 14.76 -5.28 16.94
CA ALA A 9 14.66 -3.89 16.47
C ALA A 9 15.79 -3.53 15.49
N VAL A 10 17.04 -3.91 15.80
CA VAL A 10 18.17 -3.69 14.89
C VAL A 10 17.96 -4.41 13.56
N ILE A 11 17.57 -5.68 13.58
CA ILE A 11 17.29 -6.46 12.36
C ILE A 11 16.15 -5.81 11.56
N GLY A 12 15.08 -5.40 12.24
CA GLY A 12 13.95 -4.73 11.60
C GLY A 12 14.32 -3.38 10.97
N LEU A 13 15.19 -2.60 11.60
CA LEU A 13 15.72 -1.35 11.05
C LEU A 13 16.62 -1.59 9.84
N LEU A 14 17.48 -2.61 9.89
CA LEU A 14 18.31 -2.99 8.74
C LEU A 14 17.45 -3.44 7.55
N ALA A 15 16.40 -4.23 7.80
CA ALA A 15 15.46 -4.64 6.77
C ALA A 15 14.71 -3.42 6.19
N ALA A 16 14.23 -2.49 7.03
CA ALA A 16 13.59 -1.27 6.59
C ALA A 16 14.52 -0.40 5.75
N ALA A 17 15.79 -0.27 6.16
CA ALA A 17 16.81 0.45 5.40
C ALA A 17 17.06 -0.21 4.04
N ALA A 18 17.14 -1.55 3.97
CA ALA A 18 17.31 -2.27 2.70
C ALA A 18 16.14 -2.03 1.72
N PHE A 19 14.89 -2.07 2.20
CA PHE A 19 13.72 -1.75 1.38
C PHE A 19 13.70 -0.29 0.92
N LEU A 20 14.07 0.65 1.80
CA LEU A 20 14.17 2.06 1.45
C LEU A 20 15.25 2.30 0.40
N LEU A 21 16.44 1.73 0.57
CA LEU A 21 17.54 1.80 -0.38
C LEU A 21 17.14 1.20 -1.73
N ARG A 22 16.42 0.07 -1.74
CA ARG A 22 15.85 -0.51 -2.95
C ARG A 22 14.90 0.47 -3.65
N TRP A 23 13.98 1.09 -2.92
CA TRP A 23 13.05 2.08 -3.49
C TRP A 23 13.81 3.28 -4.08
N ILE A 24 14.80 3.83 -3.36
CA ILE A 24 15.63 4.95 -3.84
C ILE A 24 16.39 4.54 -5.12
N ALA A 25 17.03 3.37 -5.13
CA ALA A 25 17.78 2.89 -6.29
C ALA A 25 16.88 2.67 -7.50
N SER A 26 15.71 2.04 -7.32
CA SER A 26 14.74 1.86 -8.39
C SER A 26 14.20 3.19 -8.93
N ARG A 27 13.91 4.15 -8.05
CA ARG A 27 13.44 5.47 -8.47
C ARG A 27 14.47 6.21 -9.32
N ARG A 28 15.76 6.16 -8.95
CA ARG A 28 16.84 6.76 -9.74
C ARG A 28 16.94 6.14 -11.14
N ARG A 29 16.90 4.81 -11.24
CA ARG A 29 16.91 4.11 -12.53
C ARG A 29 15.70 4.47 -13.40
N LEU A 30 14.51 4.54 -12.80
CA LEU A 30 13.29 4.93 -13.53
C LEU A 30 13.34 6.36 -14.06
N MET A 31 14.05 7.27 -13.40
CA MET A 31 14.27 8.63 -13.92
C MET A 31 15.16 8.62 -15.17
N GLU A 32 16.22 7.81 -15.17
CA GLU A 32 17.08 7.63 -16.35
C GLU A 32 16.30 6.97 -17.50
N ASP A 33 15.57 5.89 -17.22
CA ASP A 33 14.73 5.19 -18.20
C ASP A 33 13.68 6.14 -18.82
N ALA A 34 13.04 6.98 -18.00
CA ALA A 34 12.04 7.93 -18.47
C ALA A 34 12.63 8.98 -19.44
N ARG A 35 13.86 9.44 -19.20
CA ARG A 35 14.54 10.39 -20.08
C ARG A 35 14.89 9.77 -21.42
N ILE A 36 15.39 8.54 -21.40
CA ILE A 36 15.70 7.77 -22.61
C ILE A 36 14.42 7.53 -23.41
N GLU A 37 13.35 7.08 -22.76
CA GLU A 37 12.08 6.82 -23.44
C GLU A 37 11.44 8.10 -23.99
N TYR A 38 11.53 9.23 -23.28
CA TYR A 38 11.05 10.51 -23.79
C TYR A 38 11.82 10.93 -25.05
N ALA A 39 13.16 10.83 -25.04
CA ALA A 39 13.99 11.14 -26.21
C ALA A 39 13.63 10.23 -27.40
N GLU A 40 13.52 8.92 -27.18
CA GLU A 40 13.11 7.97 -28.23
C GLU A 40 11.72 8.28 -28.78
N ARG A 41 10.76 8.65 -27.91
CA ARG A 41 9.40 9.01 -28.34
C ARG A 41 9.36 10.32 -29.13
N CYS A 42 10.23 11.28 -28.84
CA CYS A 42 10.37 12.50 -29.64
C CYS A 42 10.80 12.19 -31.08
N GLU A 43 11.68 11.21 -31.27
CA GLU A 43 12.20 10.82 -32.59
C GLU A 43 11.24 9.88 -33.34
N THR A 44 10.77 8.82 -32.67
CA THR A 44 10.05 7.71 -33.33
C THR A 44 8.53 7.87 -33.30
N LYS A 45 7.98 8.48 -32.25
CA LYS A 45 6.53 8.55 -31.99
C LYS A 45 6.11 9.91 -31.42
N PRO A 46 6.40 11.04 -32.10
CA PRO A 46 6.23 12.38 -31.54
C PRO A 46 4.78 12.69 -31.14
N LYS A 47 3.79 12.05 -31.79
CA LYS A 47 2.36 12.16 -31.43
C LYS A 47 2.07 11.71 -30.00
N THR A 48 2.86 10.79 -29.44
CA THR A 48 2.64 10.23 -28.10
C THR A 48 3.07 11.16 -26.95
N VAL A 49 3.91 12.15 -27.24
CA VAL A 49 4.45 13.12 -26.26
C VAL A 49 4.08 14.57 -26.60
N LYS A 50 3.29 14.78 -27.66
CA LYS A 50 2.88 16.11 -28.11
C LYS A 50 2.20 16.90 -26.98
N GLY A 51 2.74 18.08 -26.67
CA GLY A 51 2.18 18.97 -25.65
C GLY A 51 2.57 18.61 -24.21
N VAL A 52 3.42 17.61 -24.02
CA VAL A 52 3.97 17.23 -22.71
C VAL A 52 5.45 17.52 -22.71
N ASP A 53 5.91 18.25 -21.69
CA ASP A 53 7.32 18.53 -21.47
C ASP A 53 8.04 17.33 -20.82
N ALA A 54 9.37 17.30 -20.93
CA ALA A 54 10.19 16.20 -20.41
C ALA A 54 9.99 15.98 -18.90
N GLU A 55 9.85 17.05 -18.12
CA GLU A 55 9.69 16.95 -16.66
C GLU A 55 8.34 16.32 -16.29
N THR A 56 7.26 16.74 -16.95
CA THR A 56 5.95 16.11 -16.77
C THR A 56 5.96 14.64 -17.18
N PHE A 57 6.60 14.30 -18.30
CA PHE A 57 6.73 12.90 -18.72
C PHE A 57 7.48 12.06 -17.68
N GLU A 58 8.65 12.52 -17.22
CA GLU A 58 9.48 11.84 -16.20
C GLU A 58 8.68 11.62 -14.92
N ARG A 59 7.99 12.66 -14.43
CA ARG A 59 7.15 12.58 -13.22
C ARG A 59 6.04 11.53 -13.36
N LEU A 60 5.34 11.52 -14.48
CA LEU A 60 4.25 10.56 -14.73
C LEU A 60 4.77 9.13 -14.88
N TYR A 61 5.90 8.96 -15.56
CA TYR A 61 6.55 7.66 -15.76
C TYR A 61 6.99 7.06 -14.43
N VAL A 62 7.76 7.83 -13.64
CA VAL A 62 8.24 7.38 -12.34
C VAL A 62 7.06 7.06 -11.41
N ALA A 63 6.05 7.93 -11.34
CA ALA A 63 4.87 7.70 -10.49
C ALA A 63 4.12 6.42 -10.85
N ALA A 64 4.06 6.04 -12.12
CA ALA A 64 3.35 4.85 -12.57
C ALA A 64 4.11 3.54 -12.28
N TYR A 65 5.45 3.56 -12.34
CA TYR A 65 6.28 2.35 -12.29
C TYR A 65 7.12 2.19 -11.01
N GLU A 66 7.19 3.20 -10.13
CA GLU A 66 7.99 3.09 -8.91
C GLU A 66 7.51 1.93 -8.00
N PRO A 67 8.45 1.13 -7.42
CA PRO A 67 8.11 0.00 -6.55
C PRO A 67 7.71 0.50 -5.15
N ARG A 68 6.57 1.19 -5.07
CA ARG A 68 6.02 1.79 -3.85
C ARG A 68 5.90 0.81 -2.69
N TRP A 69 5.61 -0.46 -2.98
CA TRP A 69 5.50 -1.50 -1.96
C TRP A 69 6.72 -1.52 -1.04
N ALA A 70 7.94 -1.28 -1.55
CA ALA A 70 9.15 -1.28 -0.75
C ALA A 70 9.15 -0.14 0.27
N LEU A 71 8.70 1.06 -0.13
CA LEU A 71 8.53 2.20 0.77
C LEU A 71 7.52 1.90 1.88
N TYR A 72 6.38 1.28 1.54
CA TYR A 72 5.34 0.96 2.53
C TYR A 72 5.74 -0.20 3.46
N ILE A 73 6.52 -1.19 2.99
CA ILE A 73 7.09 -2.22 3.87
C ILE A 73 8.10 -1.59 4.84
N ALA A 74 9.00 -0.72 4.35
CA ALA A 74 9.93 0.00 5.22
C ALA A 74 9.18 0.82 6.28
N GLY A 75 8.13 1.54 5.87
CA GLY A 75 7.27 2.30 6.77
C GLY A 75 6.55 1.43 7.79
N ALA A 76 6.06 0.24 7.40
CA ALA A 76 5.41 -0.70 8.32
C ALA A 76 6.37 -1.23 9.38
N LEU A 77 7.61 -1.58 8.98
CA LEU A 77 8.64 -2.05 9.91
C LEU A 77 9.04 -0.96 10.92
N VAL A 78 9.30 0.26 10.44
CA VAL A 78 9.63 1.39 11.32
C VAL A 78 8.49 1.67 12.28
N LEU A 79 7.25 1.68 11.80
CA LEU A 79 6.07 1.90 12.63
C LEU A 79 5.90 0.79 13.69
N ALA A 80 6.07 -0.48 13.31
CA ALA A 80 5.98 -1.61 14.23
C ALA A 80 7.03 -1.52 15.35
N ILE A 81 8.26 -1.11 15.03
CA ILE A 81 9.31 -0.90 16.04
C ILE A 81 8.96 0.27 16.94
N ALA A 82 8.58 1.41 16.37
CA ALA A 82 8.24 2.62 17.12
C ALA A 82 7.04 2.43 18.06
N ILE A 83 6.04 1.64 17.64
CA ILE A 83 4.85 1.38 18.45
C ILE A 83 5.07 0.29 19.50
N THR A 84 6.15 -0.50 19.42
CA THR A 84 6.35 -1.64 20.34
C THR A 84 6.45 -1.22 21.82
N PRO A 85 7.19 -0.17 22.21
CA PRO A 85 7.20 0.29 23.61
C PRO A 85 5.84 0.75 24.14
N PRO A 86 5.10 1.67 23.48
CA PRO A 86 3.77 2.06 23.97
C PRO A 86 2.75 0.92 23.86
N ALA A 87 2.89 0.00 22.90
CA ALA A 87 2.08 -1.22 22.82
C ALA A 87 2.30 -2.12 24.05
N ALA A 88 3.54 -2.32 24.48
CA ALA A 88 3.85 -3.10 25.67
C ALA A 88 3.18 -2.51 26.92
N LEU A 89 3.33 -1.19 27.11
CA LEU A 89 2.70 -0.47 28.22
C LEU A 89 1.18 -0.57 28.17
N GLY A 90 0.60 -0.38 26.99
CA GLY A 90 -0.85 -0.47 26.79
C GLY A 90 -1.39 -1.88 27.07
N LEU A 91 -0.69 -2.92 26.60
CA LEU A 91 -1.10 -4.31 26.84
C LEU A 91 -1.03 -4.66 28.33
N VAL A 92 0.07 -4.29 29.02
CA VAL A 92 0.20 -4.49 30.48
C VAL A 92 -0.91 -3.75 31.23
N ALA A 93 -1.17 -2.49 30.90
CA ALA A 93 -2.21 -1.71 31.55
C ALA A 93 -3.64 -2.22 31.28
N LEU A 94 -3.87 -2.83 30.12
CA LEU A 94 -5.18 -3.37 29.74
C LEU A 94 -5.46 -4.73 30.38
N TRP A 95 -4.42 -5.52 30.72
CA TRP A 95 -4.60 -6.87 31.26
C TRP A 95 -5.49 -6.94 32.51
N PRO A 96 -5.27 -6.13 33.58
CA PRO A 96 -6.13 -6.14 34.76
C PRO A 96 -7.61 -5.86 34.45
N ILE A 97 -7.88 -5.06 33.42
CA ILE A 97 -9.24 -4.72 32.99
C ILE A 97 -9.90 -5.92 32.32
N LEU A 98 -9.16 -6.69 31.52
CA LEU A 98 -9.68 -7.86 30.82
C LEU A 98 -9.99 -9.02 31.76
N VAL A 99 -9.20 -9.19 32.82
CA VAL A 99 -9.43 -10.22 33.83
C VAL A 99 -10.38 -9.77 34.94
N LEU A 100 -10.79 -8.51 34.93
CA LEU A 100 -11.73 -7.98 35.90
C LEU A 100 -13.09 -8.70 35.77
N GLY A 101 -13.47 -9.43 36.82
CA GLY A 101 -14.72 -10.19 36.85
C GLY A 101 -14.63 -11.61 36.31
N LEU A 102 -13.48 -12.02 35.76
CA LEU A 102 -13.12 -13.42 35.78
C LEU A 102 -12.78 -13.74 37.24
N GLU A 103 -13.25 -14.86 37.79
CA GLU A 103 -12.75 -15.40 39.08
C GLU A 103 -11.32 -15.88 38.88
N ALA A 104 -10.45 -14.93 38.56
CA ALA A 104 -9.11 -15.12 38.07
C ALA A 104 -8.27 -15.57 39.26
N GLY A 105 -8.12 -16.90 39.39
CA GLY A 105 -7.14 -17.48 40.29
C GLY A 105 -5.70 -17.08 39.91
N PRO A 106 -4.69 -17.52 40.70
CA PRO A 106 -3.29 -17.11 40.52
C PRO A 106 -2.70 -17.37 39.13
N TRP A 107 -3.32 -18.24 38.34
CA TRP A 107 -2.94 -18.59 36.97
C TRP A 107 -3.07 -17.44 35.97
N TYR A 108 -3.74 -16.34 36.32
CA TYR A 108 -3.89 -15.14 35.50
C TYR A 108 -2.90 -14.03 35.85
N ASP A 109 -2.04 -14.25 36.84
CA ASP A 109 -1.00 -13.30 37.20
C ASP A 109 0.01 -13.13 36.06
N GLU A 110 0.75 -12.02 36.10
CA GLU A 110 1.79 -11.73 35.13
C GLU A 110 2.84 -12.84 35.10
N GLY A 111 3.24 -13.27 33.90
CA GLY A 111 4.20 -14.36 33.70
C GLY A 111 3.61 -15.76 33.58
N TYR A 112 2.32 -15.96 33.87
CA TYR A 112 1.64 -17.23 33.61
C TYR A 112 1.16 -17.33 32.15
N TYR A 113 0.80 -18.55 31.72
CA TYR A 113 0.42 -18.83 30.33
C TYR A 113 -0.67 -17.92 29.76
N PRO A 114 -1.81 -17.66 30.43
CA PRO A 114 -2.84 -16.77 29.89
C PRO A 114 -2.31 -15.38 29.58
N TRP A 115 -1.52 -14.81 30.48
CA TRP A 115 -0.86 -13.51 30.29
C TRP A 115 0.14 -13.55 29.13
N MET A 116 0.98 -14.60 29.05
CA MET A 116 1.94 -14.76 27.95
C MET A 116 1.25 -14.86 26.59
N PHE A 117 0.16 -15.63 26.48
CA PHE A 117 -0.64 -15.74 25.27
C PHE A 117 -1.27 -14.41 24.88
N TYR A 118 -1.85 -13.72 25.86
CA TYR A 118 -2.40 -12.38 25.66
C TYR A 118 -1.35 -11.40 25.14
N MET A 119 -0.17 -11.33 25.77
CA MET A 119 0.90 -10.45 25.33
C MET A 119 1.36 -10.80 23.92
N PHE A 120 1.59 -12.09 23.63
CA PHE A 120 2.02 -12.55 22.31
C PHE A 120 1.02 -12.17 21.22
N PHE A 121 -0.25 -12.53 21.38
CA PHE A 121 -1.28 -12.23 20.37
C PHE A 121 -1.62 -10.74 20.32
N GLY A 122 -1.51 -10.03 21.45
CA GLY A 122 -1.62 -8.57 21.50
C GLY A 122 -0.57 -7.90 20.62
N PHE A 123 0.71 -8.29 20.75
CA PHE A 123 1.76 -7.78 19.88
C PHE A 123 1.55 -8.18 18.42
N CYS A 124 1.20 -9.43 18.13
CA CYS A 124 0.88 -9.86 16.77
C CYS A 124 -0.25 -9.02 16.15
N GLY A 125 -1.32 -8.75 16.92
CA GLY A 125 -2.44 -7.92 16.49
C GLY A 125 -2.03 -6.48 16.20
N ILE A 126 -1.21 -5.89 17.06
CA ILE A 126 -0.72 -4.51 16.88
C ILE A 126 0.20 -4.40 15.65
N TRP A 127 1.11 -5.36 15.45
CA TRP A 127 1.97 -5.36 14.26
C TRP A 127 1.17 -5.64 12.98
N ALA A 128 0.17 -6.53 13.04
CA ALA A 128 -0.75 -6.76 11.93
C ALA A 128 -1.55 -5.48 11.60
N LEU A 129 -1.96 -4.71 12.61
CA LEU A 129 -2.60 -3.41 12.43
C LEU A 129 -1.68 -2.41 11.73
N CYS A 130 -0.40 -2.33 12.11
CA CYS A 130 0.58 -1.49 11.40
C CYS A 130 0.69 -1.87 9.91
N GLY A 131 0.77 -3.17 9.62
CA GLY A 131 0.78 -3.69 8.26
C GLY A 131 -0.50 -3.36 7.49
N PHE A 132 -1.66 -3.52 8.13
CA PHE A 132 -2.96 -3.18 7.57
C PHE A 132 -3.07 -1.69 7.24
N LEU A 133 -2.66 -0.80 8.14
CA LEU A 133 -2.68 0.64 7.92
C LEU A 133 -1.80 1.03 6.73
N MET A 134 -0.57 0.50 6.65
CA MET A 134 0.32 0.78 5.52
C MET A 134 -0.21 0.20 4.21
N ALA A 135 -0.77 -1.02 4.21
CA ALA A 135 -1.41 -1.60 3.04
C ALA A 135 -2.63 -0.76 2.60
N ARG A 136 -3.46 -0.30 3.55
CA ARG A 136 -4.62 0.56 3.27
C ARG A 136 -4.19 1.88 2.64
N ILE A 137 -3.12 2.51 3.13
CA ILE A 137 -2.57 3.75 2.55
C ILE A 137 -1.98 3.46 1.17
N HIS A 138 -1.24 2.36 1.00
CA HIS A 138 -0.68 1.94 -0.28
C HIS A 138 -1.77 1.79 -1.36
N HIS A 139 -2.88 1.13 -1.03
CA HIS A 139 -4.00 0.96 -1.95
C HIS A 139 -4.81 2.24 -2.15
N ALA A 140 -4.98 3.07 -1.11
CA ALA A 140 -5.67 4.36 -1.21
C ALA A 140 -4.95 5.34 -2.13
N ARG A 141 -3.62 5.37 -2.05
CA ARG A 141 -2.77 6.28 -2.81
C ARG A 141 -2.32 5.69 -4.14
N ARG A 142 -3.02 4.69 -4.70
CA ARG A 142 -2.59 4.02 -5.93
C ARG A 142 -2.55 5.07 -7.07
N PRO A 143 -1.40 5.31 -7.70
CA PRO A 143 -1.30 6.26 -8.78
C PRO A 143 -2.10 5.74 -9.97
N GLU A 144 -2.52 6.67 -10.82
CA GLU A 144 -3.07 6.32 -12.11
C GLU A 144 -2.01 5.60 -12.96
N SER A 145 -2.46 4.69 -13.83
CA SER A 145 -1.58 4.07 -14.82
C SER A 145 -1.02 5.11 -15.80
N PHE A 146 0.18 4.84 -16.30
CA PHE A 146 0.92 5.76 -17.16
C PHE A 146 0.14 6.29 -18.37
N ASN A 147 -0.53 5.42 -19.14
CA ASN A 147 -1.20 5.82 -20.39
C ASN A 147 -2.35 6.82 -20.18
N PRO A 148 -3.33 6.58 -19.28
CA PRO A 148 -4.33 7.58 -18.93
C PRO A 148 -3.74 8.89 -18.39
N ALA A 149 -2.69 8.80 -17.57
CA ALA A 149 -2.06 9.99 -17.01
C ALA A 149 -1.35 10.82 -18.11
N LEU A 150 -0.72 10.17 -19.07
CA LEU A 150 -0.10 10.79 -20.24
C LEU A 150 -1.17 11.36 -21.19
N ALA A 151 -2.28 10.67 -21.42
CA ALA A 151 -3.43 11.20 -22.15
C ALA A 151 -3.99 12.47 -21.50
N ARG A 152 -4.12 12.49 -20.16
CA ARG A 152 -4.49 13.69 -19.39
C ARG A 152 -3.56 14.85 -19.69
N ALA A 153 -2.26 14.60 -19.59
CA ALA A 153 -1.25 15.64 -19.74
C ALA A 153 -1.23 16.23 -21.16
N ARG A 154 -1.65 15.44 -22.16
CA ARG A 154 -1.80 15.89 -23.56
C ARG A 154 -3.10 16.65 -23.83
N GLY A 155 -4.03 16.70 -22.87
CA GLY A 155 -5.35 17.30 -23.07
C GLY A 155 -6.31 16.45 -23.91
N GLU A 156 -6.09 15.14 -23.98
CA GLU A 156 -7.03 14.24 -24.65
C GLU A 156 -8.33 14.10 -23.82
N PRO A 157 -9.53 14.12 -24.45
CA PRO A 157 -10.80 13.99 -23.74
C PRO A 157 -10.90 12.65 -22.99
N PHE A 158 -11.35 12.70 -21.74
CA PHE A 158 -11.41 11.54 -20.84
C PHE A 158 -12.41 10.46 -21.23
N ASP A 159 -13.42 10.81 -22.03
CA ASP A 159 -14.53 9.90 -22.37
C ASP A 159 -14.05 8.68 -23.19
N ASP A 160 -12.91 8.77 -23.87
CA ASP A 160 -12.36 7.71 -24.71
C ASP A 160 -11.35 6.80 -23.99
N VAL A 161 -10.82 7.19 -22.83
CA VAL A 161 -9.89 6.35 -22.07
C VAL A 161 -10.70 5.43 -21.16
N VAL A 162 -11.44 4.51 -21.77
CA VAL A 162 -12.07 3.40 -21.08
C VAL A 162 -10.95 2.58 -20.45
N ILE A 163 -10.62 2.84 -19.17
CA ILE A 163 -9.78 1.95 -18.38
C ILE A 163 -10.50 0.61 -18.40
N PRO A 164 -10.00 -0.42 -19.09
CA PRO A 164 -10.71 -1.67 -19.19
C PRO A 164 -10.70 -2.30 -17.80
N ARG A 165 -11.77 -2.07 -17.04
CA ARG A 165 -12.02 -2.82 -15.81
C ARG A 165 -12.35 -4.21 -16.29
N LYS A 166 -11.33 -5.07 -16.33
CA LYS A 166 -11.51 -6.48 -16.68
C LYS A 166 -12.50 -7.06 -15.68
N ARG A 167 -13.74 -7.21 -16.15
CA ARG A 167 -14.84 -7.70 -15.33
C ARG A 167 -14.46 -9.06 -14.76
N PRO A 168 -14.57 -9.28 -13.45
CA PRO A 168 -14.29 -10.58 -12.89
C PRO A 168 -15.20 -11.63 -13.55
N LYS A 169 -14.65 -12.79 -13.91
CA LYS A 169 -15.41 -13.85 -14.62
C LYS A 169 -16.67 -14.31 -13.85
N TRP A 170 -16.66 -14.15 -12.53
CA TRP A 170 -17.73 -14.55 -11.62
C TRP A 170 -18.85 -13.51 -11.47
N ALA A 171 -18.69 -12.28 -11.98
CA ALA A 171 -19.77 -11.29 -11.88
C ALA A 171 -20.93 -11.72 -12.80
N VAL A 172 -22.16 -11.73 -12.28
CA VAL A 172 -23.40 -11.98 -13.04
C VAL A 172 -23.76 -10.72 -13.82
N LYS A 173 -24.10 -10.83 -15.12
CA LYS A 173 -24.50 -9.65 -15.92
C LYS A 173 -25.78 -9.13 -15.29
N ALA A 174 -25.78 -7.89 -14.80
CA ALA A 174 -27.04 -7.21 -14.50
C ALA A 174 -27.86 -7.24 -15.79
N ARG A 175 -29.13 -7.67 -15.67
CA ARG A 175 -30.07 -7.79 -16.79
C ARG A 175 -29.98 -6.52 -17.64
N PRO A 176 -29.85 -6.59 -18.97
CA PRO A 176 -30.00 -5.41 -19.79
C PRO A 176 -31.41 -4.86 -19.57
N ASP A 177 -31.51 -3.54 -19.37
CA ASP A 177 -32.79 -2.85 -19.29
C ASP A 177 -33.68 -3.28 -20.46
N THR A 178 -34.94 -3.58 -20.15
CA THR A 178 -35.94 -3.93 -21.15
C THR A 178 -36.02 -2.78 -22.15
N LYS A 179 -35.82 -3.09 -23.43
CA LYS A 179 -36.02 -2.16 -24.54
C LYS A 179 -37.41 -1.53 -24.36
N PRO A 180 -37.57 -0.19 -24.36
CA PRO A 180 -38.90 0.41 -24.25
C PRO A 180 -39.77 -0.14 -25.38
N ALA A 181 -40.96 -0.62 -25.02
CA ALA A 181 -41.93 -1.14 -25.97
C ALA A 181 -42.17 -0.08 -27.04
N ALA A 182 -42.16 -0.50 -28.31
CA ALA A 182 -42.59 0.37 -29.40
C ALA A 182 -44.05 0.79 -29.14
N PRO A 183 -44.44 2.03 -29.43
CA PRO A 183 -45.82 2.45 -29.27
C PRO A 183 -46.70 1.61 -30.20
N ASP A 184 -47.75 1.03 -29.64
CA ASP A 184 -48.75 0.26 -30.38
C ASP A 184 -49.32 1.14 -31.50
N SER A 185 -49.05 0.75 -32.75
CA SER A 185 -49.78 1.26 -33.90
C SER A 185 -50.90 0.28 -34.20
N GLU A 186 -52.10 0.59 -33.69
CA GLU A 186 -53.44 0.46 -34.32
C GLU A 186 -54.56 0.53 -33.28
#